data_AF-A0A4P6GY66-F1
#
_entry.id   AF-A0A4P6GY66-F1
#
_cell.length_a   1.000
_cell.length_b   1.000
_cell.length_c   1.000
_cell.angle_alpha   90.00
_cell.angle_beta   90.00
_cell.angle_gamma   90.00
#
_symmetry.space_group_name_H-M   'P 1'
#
loop_
_entity.id
_entity.type
_entity.pdbx_description
1 polymer ?
#
loop_
_entity_poly.entity_id
_entity_poly.type
_entity_poly.pdbx_seq_one_letter_code
_entity_poly.pdbx_strand_id
1 'polypeptide(L)'
;MKKFYDEMHASGDKVREHYAGYERWLAQQPLESMKGHRDEAEMIFRRVGITFAVYGAKDEDGSGTERLIPFDLIPRIIPAQEWREMEKGLKQRVNALNRFIHDVYHDQEIIKAGIVPGEQVFKNAQFRPEMMGVDVPGNVYSQIAGIDIVRAANPDGSGNYYVLEDNLRVPSGVSYMLENRKMMMRLFPELFSSHRVAPVAHYPDLLLDTLRAVAPPGVAEPTVVVMTPGMYNSAYFEHAFLAQQMGVELVEGQDLFVKDNYLYMRTTQGPRRVDVIYRRIDDDFLDPKAFRADSTIGCAGLLSVYRAGNVNLCNAIGTGVADDKSIYPYVPKMIEFYLGEKPILNNVPTYLCRESEDLQYVLAHLGELVVKEVHGAGGYGMLVGPAASKAEIEEFRTQLVANPSNYIAQPTLALSTCPTFVESGIAPRHIDLRPFVLSGKTVQMVPGGLTRVALKEGSLVVNSSQGGGTKDTWMLEA
;
A
#
# COMPACT_ATOMS: atom_id res chain seq x y z
N MET A 1 24.60 9.07 -18.53
CA MET A 1 23.38 8.39 -18.06
C MET A 1 23.51 8.13 -16.58
N LYS A 2 22.52 8.50 -15.75
CA LYS A 2 22.49 8.05 -14.35
C LYS A 2 22.47 6.51 -14.38
N LYS A 3 23.41 5.86 -13.70
CA LYS A 3 23.41 4.40 -13.56
C LYS A 3 22.27 4.05 -12.59
N PHE A 4 21.26 3.35 -13.08
CA PHE A 4 20.22 2.77 -12.24
C PHE A 4 20.73 1.47 -11.63
N TYR A 5 20.20 1.11 -10.47
CA TYR A 5 20.42 -0.22 -9.89
C TYR A 5 19.50 -1.19 -10.61
N ASP A 6 20.05 -2.16 -11.35
CA ASP A 6 19.24 -3.23 -11.92
C ASP A 6 19.19 -4.42 -10.96
N GLU A 7 17.99 -4.94 -10.70
CA GLU A 7 17.77 -6.04 -9.75
C GLU A 7 18.43 -7.34 -10.23
N MET A 8 18.62 -7.52 -11.54
CA MET A 8 19.26 -8.71 -12.10
C MET A 8 20.73 -8.48 -12.47
N HIS A 9 21.09 -7.31 -12.99
CA HIS A 9 22.44 -7.01 -13.47
C HIS A 9 23.18 -6.04 -12.54
N ALA A 10 24.42 -6.39 -12.15
CA ALA A 10 25.24 -5.58 -11.25
C ALA A 10 25.96 -4.42 -11.96
N SER A 11 26.66 -4.73 -13.07
CA SER A 11 27.39 -3.77 -13.89
C SER A 11 27.72 -4.40 -15.25
N GLY A 12 27.28 -3.80 -16.35
CA GLY A 12 27.37 -4.46 -17.67
C GLY A 12 26.58 -5.77 -17.68
N ASP A 13 27.14 -6.81 -18.28
CA ASP A 13 26.47 -8.12 -18.42
C ASP A 13 26.63 -9.04 -17.19
N LYS A 14 27.20 -8.55 -16.08
CA LYS A 14 27.39 -9.36 -14.87
C LYS A 14 26.06 -9.52 -14.12
N VAL A 15 25.53 -10.74 -14.11
CA VAL A 15 24.32 -11.14 -13.37
C VAL A 15 24.61 -11.22 -11.87
N ARG A 16 23.67 -10.77 -11.04
CA ARG A 16 23.71 -10.90 -9.58
C ARG A 16 23.45 -12.35 -9.16
N GLU A 17 24.11 -12.78 -8.09
CA GLU A 17 24.12 -14.19 -7.66
C GLU A 17 22.73 -14.80 -7.49
N HIS A 18 21.81 -14.09 -6.83
CA HIS A 18 20.43 -14.56 -6.60
C HIS A 18 19.58 -14.66 -7.88
N TYR A 19 20.00 -14.04 -8.99
CA TYR A 19 19.38 -14.17 -10.30
C TYR A 19 20.08 -15.20 -11.22
N ALA A 20 21.25 -15.72 -10.87
CA ALA A 20 22.04 -16.58 -11.77
C ALA A 20 21.33 -17.90 -12.15
N GLY A 21 20.47 -18.43 -11.27
CA GLY A 21 19.60 -19.57 -11.59
C GLY A 21 18.55 -19.20 -12.63
N TYR A 22 17.85 -18.10 -12.38
CA TYR A 22 16.78 -17.59 -13.25
C TYR A 22 17.30 -17.14 -14.62
N GLU A 23 18.46 -16.47 -14.68
CA GLU A 23 19.05 -16.01 -15.94
C GLU A 23 19.38 -17.17 -16.88
N ARG A 24 19.97 -18.25 -16.35
CA ARG A 24 20.26 -19.45 -17.16
C ARG A 24 19.01 -20.09 -17.72
N TRP A 25 17.91 -20.10 -16.96
CA TRP A 25 16.62 -20.58 -17.45
C TRP A 25 16.05 -19.63 -18.50
N LEU A 26 16.09 -18.32 -18.26
CA LEU A 26 15.55 -17.28 -19.15
C LEU A 26 16.26 -17.26 -20.51
N ALA A 27 17.59 -17.40 -20.52
CA ALA A 27 18.41 -17.45 -21.72
C ALA A 27 18.09 -18.66 -22.63
N GLN A 28 17.43 -19.70 -22.09
CA GLN A 28 17.01 -20.88 -22.84
C GLN A 28 15.59 -20.75 -23.41
N GLN A 29 14.83 -19.71 -23.06
CA GLN A 29 13.45 -19.55 -23.47
C GLN A 29 13.34 -18.88 -24.85
N PRO A 30 12.71 -19.54 -25.85
CA PRO A 30 12.40 -18.89 -27.12
C PRO A 30 11.38 -17.75 -26.92
N LEU A 31 11.56 -16.64 -27.64
CA LEU A 31 10.67 -15.47 -27.57
C LEU A 31 9.19 -15.84 -27.79
N GLU A 32 8.90 -16.72 -28.74
CA GLU A 32 7.53 -17.17 -29.04
C GLU A 32 6.92 -17.99 -27.90
N SER A 33 7.72 -18.74 -27.15
CA SER A 33 7.25 -19.44 -25.95
C SER A 33 6.87 -18.45 -24.86
N MET A 34 7.69 -17.42 -24.61
CA MET A 34 7.39 -16.36 -23.64
C MET A 34 6.11 -15.58 -24.01
N LYS A 35 5.90 -15.29 -25.30
CA LYS A 35 4.64 -14.70 -25.78
C LYS A 35 3.45 -15.61 -25.51
N GLY A 36 3.57 -16.90 -25.82
CA GLY A 36 2.51 -17.89 -25.55
C GLY A 36 2.11 -17.95 -24.06
N HIS A 37 3.09 -17.93 -23.15
CA HIS A 37 2.81 -17.90 -21.71
C HIS A 37 2.16 -16.59 -21.26
N ARG A 38 2.51 -15.45 -21.85
CA ARG A 38 1.86 -14.17 -21.56
C ARG A 38 0.39 -14.21 -21.98
N ASP A 39 0.11 -14.72 -23.17
CA ASP A 39 -1.26 -14.84 -23.69
C ASP A 39 -2.09 -15.84 -22.85
N GLU A 40 -1.48 -16.93 -22.38
CA GLU A 40 -2.12 -17.84 -21.41
C GLU A 40 -2.44 -17.12 -20.09
N ALA A 41 -1.48 -16.36 -19.53
CA ALA A 41 -1.66 -15.61 -18.30
C ALA A 41 -2.82 -14.61 -18.42
N GLU A 42 -2.85 -13.82 -19.49
CA GLU A 42 -3.94 -12.87 -19.78
C GLU A 42 -5.29 -13.57 -19.86
N MET A 43 -5.37 -14.71 -20.55
CA MET A 43 -6.62 -15.48 -20.66
C MET A 43 -7.11 -15.95 -19.28
N ILE A 44 -6.21 -16.45 -18.43
CA ILE A 44 -6.58 -16.92 -17.10
C ILE A 44 -7.01 -15.75 -16.22
N PHE A 45 -6.28 -14.64 -16.21
CA PHE A 45 -6.67 -13.47 -15.43
C PHE A 45 -8.03 -12.92 -15.82
N ARG A 46 -8.38 -12.94 -17.13
CA ARG A 46 -9.75 -12.60 -17.59
C ARG A 46 -10.79 -13.57 -17.02
N ARG A 47 -10.50 -14.88 -17.00
CA ARG A 47 -11.44 -15.89 -16.49
C ARG A 47 -11.64 -15.84 -14.98
N VAL A 48 -10.58 -15.53 -14.23
CA VAL A 48 -10.61 -15.43 -12.77
C VAL A 48 -11.18 -14.08 -12.30
N GLY A 49 -11.33 -13.11 -13.22
CA GLY A 49 -11.90 -11.80 -12.92
C GLY A 49 -10.90 -10.87 -12.23
N ILE A 50 -9.59 -11.04 -12.49
CA ILE A 50 -8.56 -10.13 -11.98
C ILE A 50 -8.55 -8.86 -12.83
N THR A 51 -9.56 -8.04 -12.62
CA THR A 51 -9.77 -6.78 -13.31
C THR A 51 -9.69 -5.61 -12.32
N PHE A 52 -9.57 -4.40 -12.82
CA PHE A 52 -9.72 -3.17 -12.06
C PHE A 52 -10.67 -2.24 -12.80
N ALA A 53 -11.56 -1.57 -12.07
CA ALA A 53 -12.45 -0.61 -12.69
C ALA A 53 -11.73 0.69 -13.01
N VAL A 54 -11.73 1.13 -14.27
CA VAL A 54 -11.15 2.42 -14.69
C VAL A 54 -12.27 3.43 -14.87
N TYR A 55 -12.26 4.50 -14.09
CA TYR A 55 -13.23 5.60 -14.22
C TYR A 55 -12.58 6.81 -14.89
N GLY A 56 -13.16 7.26 -16.02
CA GLY A 56 -12.91 8.58 -16.63
C GLY A 56 -12.38 8.58 -18.07
N ALA A 57 -12.99 9.46 -18.90
CA ALA A 57 -12.64 10.02 -20.23
C ALA A 57 -12.01 9.15 -21.35
N LYS A 58 -11.64 7.89 -21.10
CA LYS A 58 -11.16 6.93 -22.10
C LYS A 58 -12.13 5.76 -22.30
N ASP A 59 -13.42 6.01 -22.08
CA ASP A 59 -14.52 5.13 -22.48
C ASP A 59 -14.97 5.41 -23.93
N GLU A 60 -14.07 5.91 -24.80
CA GLU A 60 -14.39 6.15 -26.22
C GLU A 60 -14.45 4.85 -27.04
N ASP A 61 -13.84 3.75 -26.57
CA ASP A 61 -13.73 2.49 -27.33
C ASP A 61 -14.77 1.42 -26.96
N GLY A 62 -15.72 1.70 -26.07
CA GLY A 62 -16.81 0.76 -25.74
C GLY A 62 -16.36 -0.58 -25.10
N SER A 63 -15.07 -0.75 -24.76
CA SER A 63 -14.62 -1.84 -23.90
C SER A 63 -15.01 -1.49 -22.46
N GLY A 64 -15.87 -2.29 -21.85
CA GLY A 64 -16.52 -2.00 -20.57
C GLY A 64 -15.61 -1.53 -19.42
N THR A 65 -16.25 -1.19 -18.31
CA THR A 65 -15.69 -0.54 -17.10
C THR A 65 -14.52 -1.24 -16.41
N GLU A 66 -14.02 -2.37 -16.92
CA GLU A 66 -13.01 -3.24 -16.30
C GLU A 66 -11.81 -3.48 -17.23
N ARG A 67 -10.59 -3.14 -16.77
CA ARG A 67 -9.33 -3.48 -17.45
C ARG A 67 -8.55 -4.53 -16.66
N LEU A 68 -7.90 -5.44 -17.37
CA LEU A 68 -6.87 -6.30 -16.79
C LEU A 68 -5.67 -5.45 -16.37
N ILE A 69 -5.09 -5.76 -15.22
CA ILE A 69 -3.76 -5.27 -14.89
C ILE A 69 -2.75 -6.13 -15.65
N PRO A 70 -1.86 -5.53 -16.47
CA PRO A 70 -0.83 -6.30 -17.15
C PRO A 70 0.04 -7.07 -16.16
N PHE A 71 0.29 -8.33 -16.45
CA PHE A 71 1.15 -9.20 -15.66
C PHE A 71 2.44 -9.49 -16.40
N ASP A 72 3.56 -9.32 -15.72
CA ASP A 72 4.88 -9.62 -16.27
C ASP A 72 5.41 -10.96 -15.75
N LEU A 73 5.93 -11.77 -16.68
CA LEU A 73 6.41 -13.13 -16.45
C LEU A 73 7.78 -13.20 -15.73
N ILE A 74 8.49 -12.08 -15.64
CA ILE A 74 9.81 -12.02 -15.00
C ILE A 74 9.64 -11.58 -13.54
N PRO A 75 9.90 -12.47 -12.56
CA PRO A 75 9.71 -12.18 -11.17
C PRO A 75 10.76 -11.20 -10.66
N ARG A 76 10.40 -10.47 -9.61
CA ARG A 76 11.36 -9.77 -8.76
C ARG A 76 11.87 -10.74 -7.69
N ILE A 77 13.17 -11.02 -7.66
CA ILE A 77 13.78 -11.94 -6.68
C ILE A 77 14.48 -11.13 -5.60
N ILE A 78 14.16 -11.39 -4.33
CA ILE A 78 14.75 -10.73 -3.16
C ILE A 78 15.44 -11.80 -2.30
N PRO A 79 16.76 -11.67 -2.04
CA PRO A 79 17.51 -12.57 -1.17
C PRO A 79 16.97 -12.63 0.27
N ALA A 80 17.13 -13.79 0.91
CA ALA A 80 16.68 -14.04 2.28
C ALA A 80 17.20 -13.00 3.29
N GLN A 81 18.46 -12.57 3.18
CA GLN A 81 19.05 -11.58 4.08
C GLN A 81 18.39 -10.21 3.94
N GLU A 82 18.14 -9.76 2.70
CA GLU A 82 17.50 -8.48 2.43
C GLU A 82 16.06 -8.47 2.95
N TRP A 83 15.33 -9.57 2.75
CA TRP A 83 13.98 -9.72 3.30
C TRP A 83 13.98 -9.69 4.84
N ARG A 84 14.91 -10.39 5.52
CA ARG A 84 14.98 -10.39 6.99
C ARG A 84 15.23 -9.00 7.57
N GLU A 85 16.04 -8.17 6.93
CA GLU A 85 16.27 -6.78 7.36
C GLU A 85 15.04 -5.91 7.08
N MET A 86 14.44 -6.06 5.90
CA MET A 86 13.22 -5.35 5.53
C MET A 86 12.06 -5.69 6.48
N GLU A 87 11.84 -6.96 6.79
CA GLU A 87 10.80 -7.43 7.70
C GLU A 87 10.94 -6.80 9.10
N LYS A 88 12.17 -6.73 9.63
CA LYS A 88 12.45 -6.06 10.92
C LYS A 88 12.08 -4.58 10.88
N GLY A 89 12.47 -3.88 9.82
CA GLY A 89 12.17 -2.46 9.67
C GLY A 89 10.69 -2.16 9.42
N LEU A 90 9.98 -3.03 8.69
CA LEU A 90 8.53 -2.98 8.51
C LEU A 90 7.81 -3.12 9.85
N LYS A 91 8.21 -4.10 10.68
CA LYS A 91 7.66 -4.29 12.04
C LYS A 91 7.90 -3.06 12.92
N GLN A 92 9.13 -2.55 12.93
CA GLN A 92 9.50 -1.36 13.69
C GLN A 92 8.64 -0.15 13.29
N ARG A 93 8.56 0.14 11.99
CA ARG A 93 7.83 1.28 11.45
C ARG A 93 6.35 1.23 11.79
N VAL A 94 5.69 0.10 11.56
CA VAL A 94 4.24 -0.05 11.80
C VAL A 94 3.91 -0.02 13.31
N ASN A 95 4.81 -0.51 14.17
CA ASN A 95 4.67 -0.34 15.61
C ASN A 95 4.72 1.14 16.02
N ALA A 96 5.67 1.92 15.50
CA ALA A 96 5.76 3.35 15.77
C ALA A 96 4.53 4.11 15.25
N LEU A 97 4.02 3.76 14.06
CA LEU A 97 2.80 4.35 13.48
C LEU A 97 1.56 4.06 14.33
N ASN A 98 1.36 2.82 14.80
CA ASN A 98 0.25 2.51 15.70
C ASN A 98 0.33 3.28 17.02
N ARG A 99 1.53 3.40 17.61
CA ARG A 99 1.75 4.21 18.81
C ARG A 99 1.49 5.70 18.57
N PHE A 100 1.87 6.21 17.41
CA PHE A 100 1.56 7.59 17.01
C PHE A 100 0.06 7.83 16.93
N ILE A 101 -0.69 6.95 16.26
CA ILE A 101 -2.15 7.10 16.14
C ILE A 101 -2.80 7.06 17.53
N HIS A 102 -2.37 6.13 18.38
CA HIS A 102 -2.83 6.05 19.76
C HIS A 102 -2.58 7.38 20.51
N ASP A 103 -1.34 7.85 20.52
CA ASP A 103 -0.93 9.07 21.23
C ASP A 103 -1.72 10.30 20.75
N VAL A 104 -1.88 10.47 19.44
CA VAL A 104 -2.64 11.59 18.85
C VAL A 104 -4.09 11.66 19.36
N TYR A 105 -4.73 10.50 19.55
CA TYR A 105 -6.11 10.42 20.06
C TYR A 105 -6.21 10.35 21.58
N HIS A 106 -5.08 10.33 22.30
CA HIS A 106 -5.01 10.20 23.76
C HIS A 106 -4.15 11.32 24.38
N ASP A 107 -2.97 10.97 24.88
CA ASP A 107 -2.15 11.86 25.70
C ASP A 107 -1.39 12.91 24.88
N GLN A 108 -1.18 12.70 23.58
CA GLN A 108 -0.54 13.65 22.66
C GLN A 108 0.89 14.04 23.08
N GLU A 109 1.62 13.10 23.68
CA GLU A 109 2.96 13.30 24.21
C GLU A 109 3.97 13.71 23.13
N ILE A 110 3.89 13.16 21.91
CA ILE A 110 4.79 13.55 20.81
C ILE A 110 4.58 15.00 20.35
N ILE A 111 3.34 15.50 20.49
CA ILE A 111 2.97 16.88 20.17
C ILE A 111 3.44 17.80 21.30
N LYS A 112 3.20 17.42 22.56
CA LYS A 112 3.68 18.16 23.75
C LYS A 112 5.20 18.26 23.79
N ALA A 113 5.90 17.23 23.32
CA ALA A 113 7.35 17.22 23.17
C ALA A 113 7.87 18.09 22.00
N GLY A 114 6.98 18.65 21.17
CA GLY A 114 7.33 19.50 20.04
C GLY A 114 7.95 18.75 18.85
N ILE A 115 7.87 17.41 18.83
CA ILE A 115 8.46 16.58 17.76
C ILE A 115 7.61 16.62 16.50
N VAL A 116 6.28 16.47 16.67
CA VAL A 116 5.29 16.64 15.59
C VAL A 116 4.48 17.90 15.88
N PRO A 117 4.43 18.88 14.97
CA PRO A 117 3.65 20.10 15.19
C PRO A 117 2.15 19.78 15.27
N GLY A 118 1.49 20.24 16.34
CA GLY A 118 0.06 19.97 16.55
C GLY A 118 -0.83 20.48 15.41
N GLU A 119 -0.44 21.54 14.72
CA GLU A 119 -1.16 22.04 13.55
C GLU A 119 -1.26 21.01 12.41
N GLN A 120 -0.19 20.23 12.17
CA GLN A 120 -0.16 19.19 11.13
C GLN A 120 -1.07 18.01 11.48
N VAL A 121 -1.44 17.86 12.75
CA VAL A 121 -2.36 16.83 13.24
C VAL A 121 -3.79 17.38 13.27
N PHE A 122 -4.04 18.44 14.04
CA PHE A 122 -5.40 18.91 14.31
C PHE A 122 -6.09 19.61 13.13
N LYS A 123 -5.33 20.14 12.16
CA LYS A 123 -5.89 20.68 10.91
C LYS A 123 -5.92 19.65 9.77
N ASN A 124 -5.44 18.44 10.01
CA ASN A 124 -5.47 17.40 9.01
C ASN A 124 -6.90 16.92 8.78
N ALA A 125 -7.35 16.90 7.52
CA ALA A 125 -8.69 16.42 7.16
C ALA A 125 -8.94 14.94 7.52
N GLN A 126 -7.88 14.17 7.76
CA GLN A 126 -7.96 12.77 8.16
C GLN A 126 -7.93 12.57 9.69
N PHE A 127 -7.68 13.62 10.47
CA PHE A 127 -7.85 13.57 11.92
C PHE A 127 -9.34 13.50 12.24
N ARG A 128 -9.73 12.57 13.12
CA ARG A 128 -11.12 12.32 13.51
C ARG A 128 -11.33 12.67 14.97
N PRO A 129 -11.85 13.87 15.30
CA PRO A 129 -12.13 14.25 16.69
C PRO A 129 -13.05 13.25 17.40
N GLU A 130 -13.88 12.52 16.65
CA GLU A 130 -14.75 11.47 17.14
C GLU A 130 -14.01 10.30 17.81
N MET A 131 -12.71 10.14 17.49
CA MET A 131 -11.84 9.10 18.03
C MET A 131 -11.05 9.53 19.27
N MET A 132 -11.16 10.79 19.70
CA MET A 132 -10.50 11.27 20.92
C MET A 132 -10.95 10.49 22.16
N GLY A 133 -9.99 9.91 22.87
CA GLY A 133 -10.19 9.11 24.07
C GLY A 133 -10.90 7.76 23.83
N VAL A 134 -10.95 7.29 22.58
CA VAL A 134 -11.55 5.99 22.25
C VAL A 134 -10.49 4.90 22.35
N ASP A 135 -10.66 4.02 23.33
CA ASP A 135 -9.85 2.82 23.48
C ASP A 135 -10.20 1.80 22.38
N VAL A 136 -9.18 1.29 21.69
CA VAL A 136 -9.32 0.25 20.67
C VAL A 136 -8.64 -1.05 21.13
N PRO A 137 -9.15 -2.24 20.76
CA PRO A 137 -8.56 -3.51 21.21
C PRO A 137 -7.05 -3.60 20.91
N GLY A 138 -6.26 -3.76 21.98
CA GLY A 138 -4.80 -3.89 21.90
C GLY A 138 -4.05 -2.63 21.49
N ASN A 139 -4.71 -1.46 21.49
CA ASN A 139 -4.16 -0.20 20.97
C ASN A 139 -3.66 -0.32 19.52
N VAL A 140 -4.26 -1.21 18.73
CA VAL A 140 -3.95 -1.40 17.32
C VAL A 140 -4.98 -0.65 16.48
N TYR A 141 -4.50 0.32 15.70
CA TYR A 141 -5.31 1.13 14.81
C TYR A 141 -5.17 0.69 13.35
N SER A 142 -3.97 0.34 12.92
CA SER A 142 -3.68 -0.16 11.57
C SER A 142 -3.38 -1.66 11.64
N GLN A 143 -4.44 -2.47 11.64
CA GLN A 143 -4.33 -3.93 11.61
C GLN A 143 -3.69 -4.43 10.31
N ILE A 144 -3.95 -3.74 9.18
CA ILE A 144 -3.28 -3.99 7.91
C ILE A 144 -2.57 -2.70 7.52
N ALA A 145 -1.25 -2.76 7.29
CA ALA A 145 -0.49 -1.63 6.77
C ALA A 145 0.21 -2.03 5.46
N GLY A 146 -0.03 -1.30 4.37
CA GLY A 146 0.70 -1.45 3.12
C GLY A 146 1.84 -0.44 3.07
N ILE A 147 3.09 -0.89 2.94
CA ILE A 147 4.26 0.00 2.97
C ILE A 147 4.91 0.01 1.59
N ASP A 148 4.88 1.15 0.91
CA ASP A 148 5.49 1.28 -0.40
C ASP A 148 6.99 1.49 -0.26
N ILE A 149 7.78 0.58 -0.81
CA ILE A 149 9.23 0.55 -0.75
C ILE A 149 9.80 0.58 -2.16
N VAL A 150 10.74 1.49 -2.36
CA VAL A 150 11.58 1.53 -3.56
C VAL A 150 13.01 1.18 -3.21
N ARG A 151 13.76 0.65 -4.17
CA ARG A 151 15.21 0.55 -4.09
C ARG A 151 15.81 1.63 -4.98
N ALA A 152 16.82 2.35 -4.51
CA ALA A 152 17.51 3.37 -5.30
C ALA A 152 19.02 3.14 -5.28
N ALA A 153 19.68 3.46 -6.39
CA ALA A 153 21.12 3.31 -6.55
C ALA A 153 21.89 4.35 -5.71
N ASN A 154 22.92 3.88 -5.02
CA ASN A 154 23.93 4.72 -4.39
C ASN A 154 25.04 5.07 -5.40
N PRO A 155 25.83 6.14 -5.15
CA PRO A 155 26.96 6.51 -6.03
C PRO A 155 27.99 5.40 -6.24
N ASP A 156 28.14 4.48 -5.28
CA ASP A 156 29.05 3.32 -5.34
C ASP A 156 28.46 2.11 -6.12
N GLY A 157 27.22 2.21 -6.60
CA GLY A 157 26.52 1.14 -7.33
C GLY A 157 25.77 0.14 -6.43
N SER A 158 25.83 0.29 -5.10
CA SER A 158 24.95 -0.45 -4.18
C SER A 158 23.51 0.08 -4.24
N GLY A 159 22.55 -0.65 -3.66
CA GLY A 159 21.13 -0.28 -3.68
C GLY A 159 20.57 -0.22 -2.26
N ASN A 160 19.96 0.91 -1.90
CA ASN A 160 19.30 1.08 -0.60
C ASN A 160 17.78 1.07 -0.76
N TYR A 161 17.10 0.49 0.22
CA TYR A 161 15.64 0.56 0.32
C TYR A 161 15.19 1.85 1.01
N TYR A 162 14.12 2.44 0.47
CA TYR A 162 13.47 3.62 1.01
C TYR A 162 11.96 3.39 1.06
N VAL A 163 11.33 3.72 2.17
CA VAL A 163 9.86 3.80 2.25
C VAL A 163 9.43 5.06 1.53
N LEU A 164 8.59 4.94 0.51
CA LEU A 164 8.03 6.04 -0.26
C LEU A 164 6.74 6.57 0.37
N GLU A 165 5.88 5.66 0.85
CA GLU A 165 4.54 5.97 1.34
C GLU A 165 4.04 4.87 2.29
N ASP A 166 3.28 5.27 3.31
CA ASP A 166 2.56 4.36 4.20
C ASP A 166 1.08 4.33 3.78
N ASN A 167 0.42 3.18 3.84
CA ASN A 167 -1.00 3.05 3.51
C ASN A 167 -1.70 2.40 4.71
N LEU A 168 -2.36 3.21 5.53
CA LEU A 168 -2.93 2.81 6.84
C LEU A 168 -4.45 2.91 6.90
N ARG A 169 -5.09 3.40 5.82
CA ARG A 169 -6.56 3.44 5.68
C ARG A 169 -7.10 2.09 5.22
N VAL A 170 -7.24 1.91 3.90
CA VAL A 170 -7.78 0.70 3.26
C VAL A 170 -6.75 0.16 2.25
N PRO A 171 -5.58 -0.33 2.70
CA PRO A 171 -4.54 -0.81 1.79
C PRO A 171 -5.04 -1.99 0.95
N SER A 172 -4.73 -1.94 -0.35
CA SER A 172 -5.07 -2.98 -1.34
C SER A 172 -3.83 -3.48 -2.07
N GLY A 173 -3.96 -4.63 -2.74
CA GLY A 173 -2.92 -5.23 -3.58
C GLY A 173 -2.61 -6.70 -3.26
N VAL A 174 -3.22 -7.26 -2.21
CA VAL A 174 -2.94 -8.62 -1.74
C VAL A 174 -3.44 -9.67 -2.72
N SER A 175 -4.61 -9.47 -3.33
CA SER A 175 -5.14 -10.44 -4.31
C SER A 175 -4.18 -10.61 -5.48
N TYR A 176 -3.59 -9.51 -5.96
CA TYR A 176 -2.56 -9.55 -7.01
C TYR A 176 -1.30 -10.28 -6.55
N MET A 177 -0.81 -10.05 -5.32
CA MET A 177 0.32 -10.80 -4.78
C MET A 177 0.06 -12.32 -4.81
N LEU A 178 -1.12 -12.75 -4.36
CA LEU A 178 -1.50 -14.17 -4.29
C LEU A 178 -1.68 -14.79 -5.67
N GLU A 179 -2.40 -14.10 -6.55
CA GLU A 179 -2.70 -14.61 -7.89
C GLU A 179 -1.50 -14.54 -8.83
N ASN A 180 -0.59 -13.56 -8.66
CA ASN A 180 0.69 -13.54 -9.37
C ASN A 180 1.54 -14.78 -9.01
N ARG A 181 1.61 -15.15 -7.73
CA ARG A 181 2.31 -16.38 -7.31
C ARG A 181 1.70 -17.62 -7.93
N LYS A 182 0.37 -17.74 -7.84
CA LYS A 182 -0.38 -18.87 -8.39
C LYS A 182 -0.20 -18.98 -9.91
N MET A 183 -0.16 -17.85 -10.61
CA MET A 183 0.11 -17.79 -12.04
C MET A 183 1.51 -18.29 -12.36
N MET A 184 2.54 -17.78 -11.68
CA MET A 184 3.92 -18.21 -11.88
C MET A 184 4.10 -19.71 -11.62
N MET A 185 3.50 -20.24 -10.55
CA MET A 185 3.57 -21.67 -10.22
C MET A 185 2.89 -22.56 -11.27
N ARG A 186 1.85 -22.04 -11.92
CA ARG A 186 1.13 -22.74 -12.99
C ARG A 186 1.92 -22.73 -14.29
N LEU A 187 2.48 -21.59 -14.68
CA LEU A 187 3.19 -21.43 -15.96
C LEU A 187 4.59 -22.06 -15.92
N PHE A 188 5.28 -21.95 -14.77
CA PHE A 188 6.70 -22.32 -14.64
C PHE A 188 6.98 -23.13 -13.36
N PRO A 189 6.32 -24.28 -13.15
CA PRO A 189 6.48 -25.08 -11.93
C PRO A 189 7.94 -25.53 -11.67
N GLU A 190 8.74 -25.71 -12.72
CA GLU A 190 10.17 -26.07 -12.62
C GLU A 190 11.03 -24.98 -11.98
N LEU A 191 10.64 -23.71 -12.12
CA LEU A 191 11.35 -22.61 -11.47
C LEU A 191 11.21 -22.66 -9.95
N PHE A 192 10.06 -23.09 -9.43
CA PHE A 192 9.82 -23.27 -7.99
C PHE A 192 10.50 -24.51 -7.41
N SER A 193 10.91 -25.44 -8.28
CA SER A 193 11.75 -26.59 -7.87
C SER A 193 13.23 -26.22 -7.78
N SER A 194 13.66 -25.21 -8.54
CA SER A 194 15.06 -24.74 -8.62
C SER A 194 15.35 -23.52 -7.73
N HIS A 195 14.33 -22.78 -7.31
CA HIS A 195 14.42 -21.64 -6.40
C HIS A 195 13.62 -21.93 -5.14
N ARG A 196 14.23 -21.71 -3.97
CA ARG A 196 13.55 -21.84 -2.67
C ARG A 196 12.69 -20.61 -2.39
N VAL A 197 11.56 -20.49 -3.06
CA VAL A 197 10.65 -19.34 -2.93
C VAL A 197 9.71 -19.56 -1.74
N ALA A 198 9.70 -18.64 -0.79
CA ALA A 198 8.85 -18.72 0.39
C ALA A 198 7.35 -18.60 0.02
N PRO A 199 6.45 -19.36 0.68
CA PRO A 199 5.03 -19.37 0.34
C PRO A 199 4.31 -18.11 0.82
N VAL A 200 3.32 -17.66 0.05
CA VAL A 200 2.46 -16.50 0.39
C VAL A 200 0.98 -16.88 0.55
N ALA A 201 0.58 -18.10 0.17
CA ALA A 201 -0.81 -18.53 0.10
C ALA A 201 -1.56 -18.51 1.45
N HIS A 202 -0.84 -18.55 2.57
CA HIS A 202 -1.39 -18.52 3.92
C HIS A 202 -1.70 -17.10 4.44
N TYR A 203 -1.58 -16.06 3.59
CA TYR A 203 -1.94 -14.69 3.98
C TYR A 203 -3.39 -14.55 4.49
N PRO A 204 -4.43 -15.10 3.81
CA PRO A 204 -5.80 -14.96 4.28
C PRO A 204 -6.03 -15.56 5.67
N ASP A 205 -5.37 -16.68 5.99
CA ASP A 205 -5.43 -17.29 7.32
C ASP A 205 -4.81 -16.36 8.37
N LEU A 206 -3.62 -15.81 8.11
CA LEU A 206 -2.97 -14.84 9.01
C LEU A 206 -3.81 -13.57 9.18
N LEU A 207 -4.46 -13.09 8.11
CA LEU A 207 -5.36 -11.96 8.17
C LEU A 207 -6.55 -12.26 9.08
N LEU A 208 -7.22 -13.40 8.88
CA LEU A 208 -8.35 -13.81 9.71
C LEU A 208 -7.96 -13.94 11.18
N ASP A 209 -6.82 -14.57 11.47
CA ASP A 209 -6.30 -14.67 12.84
C ASP A 209 -6.01 -13.29 13.45
N THR A 210 -5.45 -12.38 12.65
CA THR A 210 -5.21 -10.99 13.05
C THR A 210 -6.52 -10.27 13.39
N LEU A 211 -7.55 -10.41 12.55
CA LEU A 211 -8.87 -9.82 12.77
C LEU A 211 -9.55 -10.39 14.01
N ARG A 212 -9.50 -11.71 14.22
CA ARG A 212 -10.04 -12.37 15.42
C ARG A 212 -9.30 -11.95 16.69
N ALA A 213 -8.00 -11.73 16.60
CA ALA A 213 -7.16 -11.36 17.75
C ALA A 213 -7.50 -9.97 18.34
N VAL A 214 -8.17 -9.11 17.57
CA VAL A 214 -8.59 -7.76 17.97
C VAL A 214 -10.10 -7.67 18.20
N ALA A 215 -10.77 -8.78 18.48
CA ALA A 215 -12.17 -8.75 18.87
C ALA A 215 -12.40 -7.98 20.19
N PRO A 216 -13.60 -7.40 20.40
CA PRO A 216 -13.99 -6.83 21.68
C PRO A 216 -13.76 -7.75 22.89
N PRO A 217 -13.47 -7.21 24.09
CA PRO A 217 -13.30 -8.01 25.29
C PRO A 217 -14.50 -8.92 25.58
N GLY A 218 -14.23 -10.16 26.01
CA GLY A 218 -15.26 -11.13 26.38
C GLY A 218 -15.85 -11.95 25.22
N VAL A 219 -15.42 -11.70 23.98
CA VAL A 219 -15.82 -12.49 22.80
C VAL A 219 -14.87 -13.68 22.62
N ALA A 220 -15.37 -14.90 22.80
CA ALA A 220 -14.57 -16.13 22.64
C ALA A 220 -14.46 -16.57 21.16
N GLU A 221 -15.58 -16.54 20.43
CA GLU A 221 -15.66 -16.94 19.02
C GLU A 221 -16.20 -15.76 18.17
N PRO A 222 -15.34 -14.80 17.80
CA PRO A 222 -15.78 -13.59 17.13
C PRO A 222 -16.31 -13.87 15.72
N THR A 223 -17.48 -13.31 15.42
CA THR A 223 -18.00 -13.26 14.04
C THR A 223 -17.33 -12.10 13.31
N VAL A 224 -16.50 -12.45 12.32
CA VAL A 224 -15.78 -11.53 11.44
C VAL A 224 -16.54 -11.41 10.11
N VAL A 225 -16.64 -10.19 9.56
CA VAL A 225 -17.19 -9.92 8.23
C VAL A 225 -16.29 -8.97 7.44
N VAL A 226 -16.35 -9.03 6.11
CA VAL A 226 -15.74 -8.01 5.23
C VAL A 226 -16.82 -7.05 4.77
N MET A 227 -16.72 -5.77 5.13
CA MET A 227 -17.66 -4.75 4.71
C MET A 227 -17.18 -4.07 3.43
N THR A 228 -17.99 -4.11 2.37
CA THR A 228 -17.65 -3.61 1.03
C THR A 228 -18.61 -2.50 0.59
N PRO A 229 -18.15 -1.51 -0.19
CA PRO A 229 -19.01 -0.49 -0.80
C PRO A 229 -19.84 -1.04 -2.00
N GLY A 230 -19.63 -2.30 -2.38
CA GLY A 230 -20.35 -2.97 -3.46
C GLY A 230 -19.59 -3.03 -4.80
N MET A 231 -20.23 -3.61 -5.82
CA MET A 231 -19.61 -4.01 -7.09
C MET A 231 -19.02 -2.87 -7.93
N TYR A 232 -19.48 -1.64 -7.72
CA TYR A 232 -19.00 -0.46 -8.46
C TYR A 232 -17.66 0.08 -7.94
N ASN A 233 -17.10 -0.52 -6.88
CA ASN A 233 -15.78 -0.16 -6.41
C ASN A 233 -14.70 -0.94 -7.17
N SER A 234 -13.63 -0.25 -7.57
CA SER A 234 -12.56 -0.83 -8.38
C SER A 234 -11.78 -1.96 -7.71
N ALA A 235 -11.80 -2.04 -6.37
CA ALA A 235 -11.18 -3.10 -5.60
C ALA A 235 -12.17 -4.19 -5.14
N TYR A 236 -13.43 -4.17 -5.60
CA TYR A 236 -14.48 -5.12 -5.18
C TYR A 236 -14.05 -6.59 -5.35
N PHE A 237 -13.35 -6.92 -6.44
CA PHE A 237 -12.78 -8.25 -6.66
C PHE A 237 -11.91 -8.69 -5.48
N GLU A 238 -11.02 -7.83 -4.99
CA GLU A 238 -10.17 -8.15 -3.84
C GLU A 238 -10.99 -8.34 -2.56
N HIS A 239 -12.06 -7.57 -2.37
CA HIS A 239 -12.93 -7.67 -1.19
C HIS A 239 -13.61 -9.06 -1.17
N ALA A 240 -14.22 -9.44 -2.29
CA ALA A 240 -14.89 -10.73 -2.45
C ALA A 240 -13.90 -11.90 -2.37
N PHE A 241 -12.75 -11.77 -3.03
CA PHE A 241 -11.69 -12.77 -2.99
C PHE A 241 -11.21 -13.02 -1.55
N LEU A 242 -10.87 -11.97 -0.79
CA LEU A 242 -10.39 -12.14 0.58
C LEU A 242 -11.48 -12.67 1.51
N ALA A 243 -12.74 -12.22 1.37
CA ALA A 243 -13.86 -12.77 2.13
C ALA A 243 -14.01 -14.27 1.89
N GLN A 244 -13.96 -14.70 0.61
CA GLN A 244 -14.03 -16.09 0.22
C GLN A 244 -12.84 -16.91 0.76
N GLN A 245 -11.60 -16.41 0.64
CA GLN A 245 -10.42 -17.13 1.11
C GLN A 245 -10.39 -17.26 2.63
N MET A 246 -10.87 -16.25 3.36
CA MET A 246 -11.01 -16.32 4.83
C MET A 246 -12.21 -17.15 5.28
N GLY A 247 -13.15 -17.46 4.38
CA GLY A 247 -14.41 -18.14 4.73
C GLY A 247 -15.32 -17.29 5.62
N VAL A 248 -15.37 -15.98 5.38
CA VAL A 248 -16.22 -15.02 6.10
C VAL A 248 -17.23 -14.35 5.17
N GLU A 249 -18.28 -13.77 5.74
CA GLU A 249 -19.32 -13.10 4.95
C GLU A 249 -18.80 -11.79 4.35
N LEU A 250 -19.14 -11.56 3.07
CA LEU A 250 -19.01 -10.27 2.40
C LEU A 250 -20.34 -9.52 2.53
N VAL A 251 -20.33 -8.34 3.16
CA VAL A 251 -21.54 -7.59 3.49
C VAL A 251 -21.47 -6.15 2.98
N GLU A 252 -22.59 -5.61 2.55
CA GLU A 252 -22.77 -4.17 2.32
C GLU A 252 -23.41 -3.51 3.57
N GLY A 253 -23.38 -2.17 3.63
CA GLY A 253 -23.91 -1.44 4.80
C GLY A 253 -25.38 -1.75 5.14
N GLN A 254 -26.21 -2.02 4.12
CA GLN A 254 -27.62 -2.37 4.26
C GLN A 254 -27.89 -3.75 4.89
N ASP A 255 -26.92 -4.66 4.80
CA ASP A 255 -26.98 -5.99 5.41
C ASP A 255 -26.75 -5.93 6.92
N LEU A 256 -26.23 -4.79 7.40
CA LEU A 256 -25.92 -4.53 8.80
C LEU A 256 -26.94 -3.58 9.42
N PHE A 257 -27.19 -3.73 10.71
CA PHE A 257 -27.97 -2.77 11.48
C PHE A 257 -27.57 -2.76 12.95
N VAL A 258 -27.75 -1.60 13.59
CA VAL A 258 -27.49 -1.42 15.02
C VAL A 258 -28.77 -1.61 15.81
N LYS A 259 -28.70 -2.39 16.89
CA LYS A 259 -29.78 -2.55 17.88
C LYS A 259 -29.19 -2.73 19.27
N ASP A 260 -29.75 -2.06 20.27
CA ASP A 260 -29.32 -2.16 21.68
C ASP A 260 -27.81 -1.95 21.87
N ASN A 261 -27.23 -1.05 21.07
CA ASN A 261 -25.80 -0.73 21.00
C ASN A 261 -24.89 -1.90 20.60
N TYR A 262 -25.42 -2.89 19.88
CA TYR A 262 -24.67 -3.96 19.22
C TYR A 262 -24.94 -3.95 17.71
N LEU A 263 -23.97 -4.46 16.94
CA LEU A 263 -24.07 -4.60 15.50
C LEU A 263 -24.55 -6.00 15.12
N TYR A 264 -25.51 -6.06 14.21
CA TYR A 264 -26.07 -7.30 13.69
C TYR A 264 -26.03 -7.33 12.17
N MET A 265 -25.76 -8.51 11.64
CA MET A 265 -25.97 -8.87 10.24
C MET A 265 -27.33 -9.54 10.07
N ARG A 266 -28.05 -9.16 9.01
CA ARG A 266 -29.34 -9.77 8.65
C ARG A 266 -29.10 -11.17 8.09
N THR A 267 -29.80 -12.17 8.62
CA THR A 267 -29.81 -13.54 8.06
C THR A 267 -31.24 -14.09 8.02
N THR A 268 -31.46 -15.13 7.23
CA THR A 268 -32.76 -15.82 7.15
C THR A 268 -33.16 -16.52 8.45
N GLN A 269 -32.19 -16.87 9.31
CA GLN A 269 -32.42 -17.50 10.61
C GLN A 269 -32.57 -16.49 11.76
N GLY A 270 -32.50 -15.19 11.45
CA GLY A 270 -32.53 -14.11 12.44
C GLY A 270 -31.23 -13.31 12.48
N PRO A 271 -31.17 -12.25 13.30
CA PRO A 271 -30.00 -11.39 13.35
C PRO A 271 -28.81 -12.09 14.01
N ARG A 272 -27.66 -12.08 13.32
CA ARG A 272 -26.39 -12.61 13.84
C ARG A 272 -25.51 -11.45 14.29
N ARG A 273 -25.01 -11.50 15.53
CA ARG A 273 -24.10 -10.48 16.05
C ARG A 273 -22.79 -10.48 15.26
N VAL A 274 -22.28 -9.30 14.95
CA VAL A 274 -20.96 -9.08 14.31
C VAL A 274 -20.04 -8.44 15.34
N ASP A 275 -18.84 -9.00 15.50
CA ASP A 275 -17.88 -8.57 16.51
C ASP A 275 -16.69 -7.82 15.89
N VAL A 276 -16.30 -8.17 14.67
CA VAL A 276 -15.19 -7.53 13.95
C VAL A 276 -15.58 -7.29 12.49
N ILE A 277 -15.33 -6.08 12.00
CA ILE A 277 -15.49 -5.72 10.59
C ILE A 277 -14.12 -5.43 9.99
N TYR A 278 -13.72 -6.21 8.99
CA TYR A 278 -12.70 -5.78 8.05
C TYR A 278 -13.34 -4.82 7.04
N ARG A 279 -13.21 -3.52 7.28
CA ARG A 279 -13.84 -2.48 6.46
C ARG A 279 -13.02 -2.20 5.21
N ARG A 280 -13.69 -2.16 4.06
CA ARG A 280 -13.13 -1.75 2.78
C ARG A 280 -13.76 -0.44 2.28
N ILE A 281 -14.17 0.40 3.23
CA ILE A 281 -14.87 1.67 3.03
C ILE A 281 -14.13 2.76 3.81
N ASP A 282 -13.95 3.92 3.19
CA ASP A 282 -13.35 5.10 3.84
C ASP A 282 -14.20 5.64 4.99
N ASP A 283 -13.55 6.26 5.98
CA ASP A 283 -14.17 6.73 7.22
C ASP A 283 -15.43 7.56 6.99
N ASP A 284 -15.34 8.50 6.05
CA ASP A 284 -16.41 9.45 5.68
C ASP A 284 -17.74 8.77 5.34
N PHE A 285 -17.69 7.54 4.86
CA PHE A 285 -18.86 6.81 4.36
C PHE A 285 -19.37 5.73 5.31
N LEU A 286 -18.67 5.46 6.44
CA LEU A 286 -18.99 4.34 7.33
C LEU A 286 -20.31 4.51 8.09
N ASP A 287 -20.63 5.72 8.53
CA ASP A 287 -21.81 5.99 9.36
C ASP A 287 -22.46 7.33 8.98
N PRO A 288 -23.63 7.31 8.32
CA PRO A 288 -24.32 8.54 7.94
C PRO A 288 -24.85 9.36 9.13
N LYS A 289 -24.85 8.82 10.35
CA LYS A 289 -25.17 9.60 11.56
C LYS A 289 -24.00 10.38 12.13
N ALA A 290 -22.77 10.03 11.74
CA ALA A 290 -21.55 10.63 12.28
C ALA A 290 -20.74 11.41 11.24
N PHE A 291 -20.74 10.94 9.98
CA PHE A 291 -19.93 11.49 8.91
C PHE A 291 -20.81 12.04 7.79
N ARG A 292 -20.67 11.53 6.56
CA ARG A 292 -21.47 11.97 5.41
C ARG A 292 -22.90 11.48 5.53
N ALA A 293 -23.83 12.41 5.77
CA ALA A 293 -25.25 12.12 5.92
C ALA A 293 -25.91 11.54 4.66
N ASP A 294 -25.33 11.78 3.48
CA ASP A 294 -25.75 11.26 2.18
C ASP A 294 -25.11 9.90 1.83
N SER A 295 -24.25 9.34 2.69
CA SER A 295 -23.68 8.01 2.47
C SER A 295 -24.75 6.92 2.46
N THR A 296 -24.81 6.15 1.39
CA THR A 296 -25.69 4.98 1.23
C THR A 296 -24.98 3.65 1.43
N ILE A 297 -23.65 3.66 1.58
CA ILE A 297 -22.81 2.46 1.66
C ILE A 297 -22.39 2.10 3.10
N GLY A 298 -22.66 2.99 4.06
CA GLY A 298 -22.38 2.81 5.48
C GLY A 298 -23.47 2.09 6.28
N CYS A 299 -23.28 1.97 7.59
CA CYS A 299 -24.28 1.46 8.53
C CYS A 299 -24.56 2.51 9.61
N ALA A 300 -25.82 2.94 9.71
CA ALA A 300 -26.21 4.02 10.61
C ALA A 300 -26.05 3.64 12.10
N GLY A 301 -25.26 4.43 12.84
CA GLY A 301 -24.95 4.21 14.26
C GLY A 301 -23.73 3.32 14.51
N LEU A 302 -23.01 2.90 13.46
CA LEU A 302 -21.82 2.06 13.57
C LEU A 302 -20.74 2.69 14.46
N LEU A 303 -20.52 4.01 14.36
CA LEU A 303 -19.51 4.68 15.18
C LEU A 303 -19.86 4.61 16.68
N SER A 304 -21.14 4.71 17.02
CA SER A 304 -21.59 4.61 18.42
C SER A 304 -21.29 3.23 19.01
N VAL A 305 -21.54 2.16 18.26
CA VAL A 305 -21.26 0.78 18.68
C VAL A 305 -19.75 0.55 18.83
N TYR A 306 -18.97 1.09 17.89
CA TYR A 306 -17.52 1.02 17.90
C TYR A 306 -16.92 1.73 19.12
N ARG A 307 -17.34 2.97 19.39
CA ARG A 307 -16.89 3.75 20.56
C ARG A 307 -17.32 3.15 21.89
N ALA A 308 -18.41 2.41 21.92
CA ALA A 308 -18.85 1.66 23.09
C ALA A 308 -18.08 0.34 23.29
N GLY A 309 -17.15 -0.01 22.39
CA GLY A 309 -16.36 -1.23 22.48
C GLY A 309 -17.15 -2.50 22.17
N ASN A 310 -18.29 -2.41 21.47
CA ASN A 310 -19.16 -3.55 21.19
C ASN A 310 -18.94 -4.22 19.83
N VAL A 311 -18.19 -3.56 18.95
CA VAL A 311 -17.67 -4.06 17.67
C VAL A 311 -16.28 -3.47 17.48
N ASN A 312 -15.38 -4.15 16.77
CA ASN A 312 -14.11 -3.56 16.33
C ASN A 312 -14.10 -3.35 14.81
N LEU A 313 -13.48 -2.26 14.37
CA LEU A 313 -13.28 -1.92 12.96
C LEU A 313 -11.79 -2.07 12.60
N CYS A 314 -11.53 -2.79 11.52
CA CYS A 314 -10.19 -3.03 11.00
C CYS A 314 -10.11 -2.51 9.56
N ASN A 315 -9.28 -1.51 9.23
CA ASN A 315 -8.52 -0.68 10.17
C ASN A 315 -9.44 0.23 11.00
N ALA A 316 -8.92 0.78 12.10
CA ALA A 316 -9.64 1.74 12.94
C ALA A 316 -10.01 3.01 12.16
N ILE A 317 -10.99 3.76 12.65
CA ILE A 317 -11.33 5.09 12.13
C ILE A 317 -10.20 6.06 12.51
N GLY A 318 -9.86 6.98 11.60
CA GLY A 318 -8.90 8.05 11.85
C GLY A 318 -7.43 7.67 11.68
N THR A 319 -7.12 6.51 11.09
CA THR A 319 -5.74 6.11 10.78
C THR A 319 -5.08 7.00 9.73
N GLY A 320 -5.88 7.67 8.89
CA GLY A 320 -5.38 8.52 7.81
C GLY A 320 -4.55 9.73 8.29
N VAL A 321 -4.65 10.09 9.58
CA VAL A 321 -3.77 11.12 10.16
C VAL A 321 -2.30 10.70 10.13
N ALA A 322 -2.00 9.40 10.18
CA ALA A 322 -0.63 8.89 10.24
C ALA A 322 -0.01 8.57 8.88
N ASP A 323 -0.84 8.40 7.84
CA ASP A 323 -0.37 8.17 6.47
C ASP A 323 -0.43 9.41 5.56
N ASP A 324 -0.80 10.56 6.13
CA ASP A 324 -0.76 11.83 5.40
C ASP A 324 0.68 12.24 5.07
N LYS A 325 0.88 12.82 3.88
CA LYS A 325 2.20 13.23 3.39
C LYS A 325 2.87 14.29 4.26
N SER A 326 2.11 15.11 5.00
CA SER A 326 2.67 16.07 5.96
C SER A 326 3.30 15.39 7.16
N ILE A 327 2.81 14.21 7.52
CA ILE A 327 3.21 13.43 8.70
C ILE A 327 4.34 12.46 8.38
N TYR A 328 4.39 11.93 7.15
CA TYR A 328 5.45 11.03 6.66
C TYR A 328 6.89 11.44 7.06
N PRO A 329 7.33 12.71 6.97
CA PRO A 329 8.68 13.13 7.34
C PRO A 329 9.04 12.93 8.82
N TYR A 330 8.03 12.78 9.69
CA TYR A 330 8.23 12.60 11.14
C TYR A 330 8.32 11.14 11.56
N VAL A 331 8.00 10.16 10.70
CA VAL A 331 8.02 8.73 11.05
C VAL A 331 9.37 8.25 11.61
N PRO A 332 10.54 8.69 11.09
CA PRO A 332 11.83 8.41 11.73
C PRO A 332 11.90 8.87 13.19
N LYS A 333 11.39 10.07 13.49
CA LYS A 333 11.33 10.62 14.85
C LYS A 333 10.31 9.89 15.72
N MET A 334 9.22 9.38 15.13
CA MET A 334 8.26 8.52 15.85
C MET A 334 8.92 7.22 16.33
N ILE A 335 9.74 6.59 15.47
CA ILE A 335 10.49 5.38 15.84
C ILE A 335 11.42 5.69 17.03
N GLU A 336 12.18 6.78 16.96
CA GLU A 336 13.06 7.19 18.05
C GLU A 336 12.29 7.50 19.34
N PHE A 337 11.20 8.27 19.24
CA PHE A 337 10.42 8.71 20.40
C PHE A 337 9.69 7.55 21.09
N TYR A 338 9.01 6.70 20.32
CA TYR A 338 8.14 5.66 20.88
C TYR A 338 8.87 4.35 21.18
N LEU A 339 9.93 4.04 20.43
CA LEU A 339 10.64 2.76 20.53
C LEU A 339 12.04 2.93 21.12
N GLY A 340 12.61 4.15 21.14
CA GLY A 340 13.99 4.36 21.58
C GLY A 340 15.02 3.76 20.62
N GLU A 341 14.63 3.51 19.37
CA GLU A 341 15.42 2.80 18.35
C GLU A 341 15.79 3.73 17.20
N LYS A 342 16.85 3.39 16.46
CA LYS A 342 17.13 4.04 15.18
C LYS A 342 16.29 3.40 14.07
N PRO A 343 15.76 4.19 13.10
CA PRO A 343 15.04 3.66 11.95
C PRO A 343 15.90 2.67 11.15
N ILE A 344 15.35 1.48 10.90
CA ILE A 344 15.98 0.45 10.06
C ILE A 344 15.75 0.75 8.57
N LEU A 345 14.51 1.10 8.21
CA LEU A 345 14.14 1.52 6.86
C LEU A 345 14.18 3.04 6.76
N ASN A 346 14.84 3.54 5.72
CA ASN A 346 14.98 4.96 5.49
C ASN A 346 13.72 5.56 4.87
N ASN A 347 13.37 6.78 5.26
CA ASN A 347 12.52 7.64 4.44
C ASN A 347 13.33 8.19 3.26
N VAL A 348 12.63 8.54 2.19
CA VAL A 348 13.17 9.43 1.17
C VAL A 348 13.45 10.80 1.82
N PRO A 349 14.64 11.41 1.60
CA PRO A 349 14.90 12.77 2.05
C PRO A 349 13.78 13.69 1.58
N THR A 350 13.12 14.38 2.50
CA THR A 350 11.93 15.18 2.21
C THR A 350 12.10 16.57 2.79
N TYR A 351 12.02 17.57 1.91
CA TYR A 351 11.99 18.99 2.26
C TYR A 351 10.57 19.42 2.58
N LEU A 352 10.42 20.16 3.66
CA LEU A 352 9.17 20.70 4.16
C LEU A 352 9.04 22.14 3.70
N CYS A 353 8.27 22.41 2.65
CA CYS A 353 8.18 23.78 2.10
C CYS A 353 7.59 24.81 3.08
N ARG A 354 6.97 24.38 4.20
CA ARG A 354 6.60 25.26 5.32
C ARG A 354 7.81 25.85 6.07
N GLU A 355 8.95 25.18 6.05
CA GLU A 355 10.18 25.65 6.68
C GLU A 355 10.92 26.57 5.70
N SER A 356 11.32 27.75 6.17
CA SER A 356 11.86 28.79 5.28
C SER A 356 13.15 28.38 4.56
N GLU A 357 14.03 27.61 5.21
CA GLU A 357 15.28 27.11 4.63
C GLU A 357 15.00 26.06 3.54
N ASP A 358 14.12 25.10 3.83
CA ASP A 358 13.69 24.07 2.87
C ASP A 358 12.99 24.71 1.67
N LEU A 359 12.10 25.69 1.88
CA LEU A 359 11.44 26.40 0.78
C LEU A 359 12.46 27.10 -0.14
N GLN A 360 13.45 27.78 0.43
CA GLN A 360 14.50 28.43 -0.35
C GLN A 360 15.28 27.42 -1.19
N TYR A 361 15.67 26.29 -0.59
CA TYR A 361 16.33 25.21 -1.31
C TYR A 361 15.45 24.66 -2.44
N VAL A 362 14.19 24.34 -2.15
CA VAL A 362 13.25 23.81 -3.13
C VAL A 362 13.06 24.78 -4.29
N LEU A 363 12.85 26.07 -4.02
CA LEU A 363 12.71 27.10 -5.04
C LEU A 363 13.97 27.24 -5.91
N ALA A 364 15.16 27.10 -5.33
CA ALA A 364 16.42 27.14 -6.07
C ALA A 364 16.62 25.90 -6.96
N HIS A 365 16.07 24.75 -6.56
CA HIS A 365 16.31 23.45 -7.20
C HIS A 365 15.05 22.80 -7.80
N LEU A 366 14.00 23.56 -8.12
CA LEU A 366 12.74 23.01 -8.64
C LEU A 366 12.90 22.09 -9.85
N GLY A 367 13.87 22.37 -10.73
CA GLY A 367 14.17 21.54 -11.90
C GLY A 367 14.84 20.19 -11.59
N GLU A 368 15.22 19.94 -10.34
CA GLU A 368 15.93 18.73 -9.90
C GLU A 368 15.11 17.87 -8.93
N LEU A 369 13.98 18.39 -8.46
CA LEU A 369 13.16 17.81 -7.40
C LEU A 369 11.82 17.32 -7.93
N VAL A 370 11.17 16.46 -7.15
CA VAL A 370 9.74 16.14 -7.29
C VAL A 370 9.00 16.85 -6.17
N VAL A 371 8.11 17.77 -6.51
CA VAL A 371 7.30 18.54 -5.55
C VAL A 371 5.87 18.01 -5.58
N LYS A 372 5.27 17.74 -4.41
CA LYS A 372 3.96 17.13 -4.28
C LYS A 372 3.10 17.92 -3.29
N GLU A 373 1.82 18.05 -3.61
CA GLU A 373 0.83 18.52 -2.63
C GLU A 373 0.66 17.52 -1.48
N VAL A 374 0.55 18.07 -0.28
CA VAL A 374 0.35 17.36 0.98
C VAL A 374 -1.02 16.65 0.96
N HIS A 375 -2.08 17.38 0.58
CA HIS A 375 -3.43 16.86 0.50
C HIS A 375 -3.79 16.51 -0.95
N GLY A 376 -3.89 15.22 -1.28
CA GLY A 376 -4.31 14.77 -2.61
C GLY A 376 -3.95 13.31 -2.90
N ALA A 377 -4.77 12.64 -3.70
CA ALA A 377 -4.55 11.27 -4.17
C ALA A 377 -4.31 11.25 -5.69
N GLY A 378 -3.58 10.24 -6.19
CA GLY A 378 -3.57 9.91 -7.62
C GLY A 378 -2.70 10.77 -8.56
N GLY A 379 -1.68 11.47 -8.05
CA GLY A 379 -0.67 12.12 -8.90
C GLY A 379 -1.04 13.50 -9.46
N TYR A 380 -2.21 14.04 -9.12
CA TYR A 380 -2.57 15.45 -9.35
C TYR A 380 -1.86 16.35 -8.31
N GLY A 381 -1.50 17.59 -8.68
CA GLY A 381 -0.78 18.50 -7.79
C GLY A 381 0.70 18.15 -7.58
N MET A 382 1.39 17.68 -8.64
CA MET A 382 2.79 17.25 -8.58
C MET A 382 3.62 17.86 -9.73
N LEU A 383 4.81 18.36 -9.40
CA LEU A 383 5.85 18.75 -10.34
C LEU A 383 6.95 17.68 -10.37
N VAL A 384 7.30 17.18 -11.56
CA VAL A 384 8.49 16.35 -11.78
C VAL A 384 9.56 17.21 -12.46
N GLY A 385 10.36 17.93 -11.67
CA GLY A 385 11.32 18.93 -12.14
C GLY A 385 12.15 18.51 -13.35
N PRO A 386 12.82 17.34 -13.34
CA PRO A 386 13.66 16.91 -14.45
C PRO A 386 12.92 16.61 -15.76
N ALA A 387 11.60 16.41 -15.70
CA ALA A 387 10.75 16.14 -16.85
C ALA A 387 9.86 17.33 -17.23
N ALA A 388 9.88 18.42 -16.45
CA ALA A 388 9.08 19.60 -16.65
C ALA A 388 9.81 20.64 -17.51
N SER A 389 9.05 21.37 -18.32
CA SER A 389 9.53 22.54 -19.04
C SER A 389 9.77 23.72 -18.09
N LYS A 390 10.56 24.69 -18.54
CA LYS A 390 10.81 25.93 -17.77
C LYS A 390 9.50 26.69 -17.46
N ALA A 391 8.54 26.68 -18.38
CA ALA A 391 7.26 27.35 -18.19
C ALA A 391 6.44 26.67 -17.07
N GLU A 392 6.34 25.34 -17.08
CA GLU A 392 5.66 24.57 -16.04
C GLU A 392 6.33 24.76 -14.67
N ILE A 393 7.66 24.82 -14.61
CA ILE A 393 8.40 25.08 -13.37
C ILE A 393 8.07 26.45 -12.79
N GLU A 394 8.01 27.51 -13.62
CA GLU A 394 7.70 28.87 -13.15
C GLU A 394 6.22 29.06 -12.77
N GLU A 395 5.32 28.37 -13.47
CA GLU A 395 3.91 28.30 -13.06
C GLU A 395 3.78 27.62 -11.68
N PHE A 396 4.42 26.47 -11.51
CA PHE A 396 4.40 25.75 -10.24
C PHE A 396 5.10 26.52 -9.11
N ARG A 397 6.16 27.26 -9.42
CA ARG A 397 6.82 28.18 -8.48
C ARG A 397 5.82 29.17 -7.89
N THR A 398 4.97 29.76 -8.73
CA THR A 398 3.96 30.74 -8.30
C THR A 398 2.94 30.10 -7.36
N GLN A 399 2.48 28.89 -7.67
CA GLN A 399 1.57 28.12 -6.82
C GLN A 399 2.20 27.75 -5.46
N LEU A 400 3.46 27.28 -5.50
CA LEU A 400 4.22 26.90 -4.31
C LEU A 400 4.43 28.09 -3.36
N VAL A 401 4.79 29.27 -3.88
CA VAL A 401 4.98 30.48 -3.06
C VAL A 401 3.66 30.98 -2.48
N ALA A 402 2.54 30.78 -3.18
CA ALA A 402 1.22 31.20 -2.69
C ALA A 402 0.75 30.39 -1.48
N ASN A 403 1.12 29.11 -1.38
CA ASN A 403 0.74 28.25 -0.25
C ASN A 403 1.83 27.20 0.08
N PRO A 404 2.99 27.63 0.60
CA PRO A 404 4.15 26.74 0.77
C PRO A 404 3.90 25.60 1.76
N SER A 405 3.02 25.81 2.75
CA SER A 405 2.65 24.77 3.72
C SER A 405 1.93 23.57 3.11
N ASN A 406 1.36 23.71 1.92
CA ASN A 406 0.65 22.63 1.23
C ASN A 406 1.58 21.74 0.38
N TYR A 407 2.90 21.95 0.41
CA TYR A 407 3.83 21.22 -0.44
C TYR A 407 4.98 20.57 0.35
N ILE A 408 5.43 19.44 -0.15
CA ILE A 408 6.69 18.80 0.21
C ILE A 408 7.50 18.55 -1.07
N ALA A 409 8.82 18.45 -0.96
CA ALA A 409 9.68 18.10 -2.08
C ALA A 409 10.63 16.96 -1.75
N GLN A 410 10.93 16.12 -2.73
CA GLN A 410 11.83 14.98 -2.61
C GLN A 410 12.82 14.98 -3.78
N PRO A 411 14.06 14.48 -3.60
CA PRO A 411 14.97 14.29 -4.71
C PRO A 411 14.40 13.28 -5.70
N THR A 412 14.68 13.45 -6.99
CA THR A 412 14.38 12.39 -7.96
C THR A 412 15.29 11.20 -7.72
N LEU A 413 14.75 10.16 -7.08
CA LEU A 413 15.46 8.90 -6.85
C LEU A 413 15.72 8.19 -8.17
N ALA A 414 16.93 7.65 -8.32
CA ALA A 414 17.27 6.71 -9.38
C ALA A 414 16.70 5.33 -9.02
N LEU A 415 15.37 5.20 -9.15
CA LEU A 415 14.62 3.98 -8.83
C LEU A 415 15.23 2.77 -9.55
N SER A 416 15.29 1.65 -8.85
CA SER A 416 15.81 0.40 -9.42
C SER A 416 14.96 -0.05 -10.61
N THR A 417 15.60 -0.81 -11.49
CA THR A 417 14.95 -1.44 -12.63
C THR A 417 14.93 -2.94 -12.45
N CYS A 418 13.88 -3.59 -12.94
CA CYS A 418 13.81 -5.04 -13.07
C CYS A 418 13.63 -5.38 -14.56
N PRO A 419 14.29 -6.44 -15.07
CA PRO A 419 14.00 -6.96 -16.40
C PRO A 419 12.52 -7.25 -16.53
N THR A 420 11.92 -6.80 -17.63
CA THR A 420 10.48 -6.84 -17.89
C THR A 420 10.26 -7.23 -19.34
N PHE A 421 9.34 -8.16 -19.57
CA PHE A 421 8.96 -8.67 -20.88
C PHE A 421 7.97 -7.73 -21.56
N VAL A 422 8.51 -6.86 -22.41
CA VAL A 422 7.77 -5.86 -23.20
C VAL A 422 7.70 -6.29 -24.68
N GLU A 423 7.00 -5.52 -25.51
CA GLU A 423 6.83 -5.85 -26.94
C GLU A 423 8.14 -6.02 -27.70
N SER A 424 9.16 -5.23 -27.36
CA SER A 424 10.50 -5.30 -27.96
C SER A 424 11.41 -6.39 -27.37
N GLY A 425 10.91 -7.21 -26.44
CA GLY A 425 11.66 -8.26 -25.75
C GLY A 425 11.87 -7.93 -24.27
N ILE A 426 13.04 -8.26 -23.73
CA ILE A 426 13.35 -8.04 -22.31
C ILE A 426 14.07 -6.69 -22.16
N ALA A 427 13.47 -5.79 -21.39
CA ALA A 427 14.04 -4.46 -21.15
C ALA A 427 13.88 -4.05 -19.67
N PRO A 428 14.79 -3.21 -19.14
CA PRO A 428 14.68 -2.72 -17.77
C PRO A 428 13.45 -1.79 -17.63
N ARG A 429 12.68 -1.96 -16.56
CA ARG A 429 11.58 -1.06 -16.18
C ARG A 429 11.61 -0.78 -14.68
N HIS A 430 11.21 0.44 -14.30
CA HIS A 430 11.20 0.86 -12.90
C HIS A 430 10.11 0.12 -12.13
N ILE A 431 10.41 -0.21 -10.88
CA ILE A 431 9.53 -0.99 -10.00
C ILE A 431 9.44 -0.39 -8.59
N ASP A 432 8.40 -0.78 -7.87
CA ASP A 432 8.32 -0.66 -6.41
C ASP A 432 7.83 -1.95 -5.75
N LEU A 433 7.83 -1.98 -4.42
CA LEU A 433 7.31 -3.07 -3.61
C LEU A 433 6.25 -2.56 -2.64
N ARG A 434 5.17 -3.31 -2.44
CA ARG A 434 4.27 -3.13 -1.31
C ARG A 434 4.14 -4.42 -0.51
N PRO A 435 4.91 -4.60 0.58
CA PRO A 435 4.64 -5.62 1.58
C PRO A 435 3.44 -5.21 2.45
N PHE A 436 2.77 -6.20 3.03
CA PHE A 436 1.60 -6.01 3.89
C PHE A 436 1.92 -6.49 5.31
N VAL A 437 1.91 -5.56 6.25
CA VAL A 437 2.16 -5.83 7.67
C VAL A 437 0.82 -6.02 8.38
N LEU A 438 0.69 -7.14 9.08
CA LEU A 438 -0.48 -7.50 9.87
C LEU A 438 -0.18 -7.28 11.36
N SER A 439 -0.96 -6.42 12.00
CA SER A 439 -0.84 -6.07 13.42
C SER A 439 -2.06 -6.58 14.18
N GLY A 440 -1.83 -7.53 15.10
CA GLY A 440 -2.82 -7.99 16.06
C GLY A 440 -2.19 -8.05 17.45
N LYS A 441 -2.29 -9.19 18.14
CA LYS A 441 -1.50 -9.45 19.36
C LYS A 441 0.01 -9.43 19.10
N THR A 442 0.41 -9.79 17.88
CA THR A 442 1.78 -9.76 17.38
C THR A 442 1.79 -9.10 16.01
N VAL A 443 2.95 -8.54 15.62
CA VAL A 443 3.16 -8.04 14.26
C VAL A 443 3.77 -9.13 13.38
N GLN A 444 3.08 -9.48 12.30
CA GLN A 444 3.43 -10.57 11.39
C GLN A 444 3.20 -10.16 9.94
N MET A 445 3.80 -10.88 8.99
CA MET A 445 3.58 -10.69 7.57
C MET A 445 4.01 -11.96 6.82
N VAL A 446 3.43 -12.17 5.64
CA VAL A 446 3.95 -13.21 4.73
C VAL A 446 5.23 -12.72 4.05
N PRO A 447 6.14 -13.62 3.65
CA PRO A 447 7.32 -13.28 2.86
C PRO A 447 6.93 -12.99 1.40
N GLY A 448 6.29 -11.85 1.18
CA GLY A 448 5.80 -11.43 -0.12
C GLY A 448 5.34 -9.97 -0.15
N GLY A 449 4.94 -9.53 -1.33
CA GLY A 449 4.38 -8.21 -1.56
C GLY A 449 3.99 -8.00 -3.01
N LEU A 450 3.19 -6.98 -3.26
CA LEU A 450 2.85 -6.55 -4.61
C LEU A 450 4.04 -5.79 -5.21
N THR A 451 4.66 -6.31 -6.25
CA THR A 451 5.58 -5.54 -7.08
C THR A 451 4.81 -4.90 -8.23
N ARG A 452 4.85 -3.57 -8.34
CA ARG A 452 4.31 -2.84 -9.48
C ARG A 452 5.45 -2.45 -10.43
N VAL A 453 5.14 -2.36 -11.72
CA VAL A 453 6.12 -2.03 -12.77
C VAL A 453 5.60 -0.93 -13.69
N ALA A 454 6.44 0.07 -13.95
CA ALA A 454 6.17 1.13 -14.92
C ALA A 454 6.49 0.63 -16.33
N LEU A 455 5.48 0.16 -17.07
CA LEU A 455 5.69 -0.53 -18.36
C LEU A 455 6.19 0.38 -19.47
N LYS A 456 5.80 1.67 -19.44
CA LYS A 456 6.24 2.66 -20.42
C LYS A 456 7.72 2.98 -20.19
N GLU A 457 8.49 2.96 -21.27
CA GLU A 457 9.92 3.29 -21.22
C GLU A 457 10.17 4.68 -20.63
N GLY A 458 11.13 4.77 -19.71
CA GLY A 458 11.48 6.01 -19.01
C GLY A 458 10.45 6.50 -17.98
N SER A 459 9.30 5.83 -17.83
CA SER A 459 8.29 6.20 -16.85
C SER A 459 8.69 5.78 -15.45
N LEU A 460 8.46 6.66 -14.47
CA LEU A 460 8.52 6.34 -13.03
C LEU A 460 7.12 6.04 -12.46
N VAL A 461 6.07 6.14 -13.27
CA VAL A 461 4.69 5.94 -12.87
C VAL A 461 4.37 4.43 -12.89
N VAL A 462 4.29 3.86 -11.69
CA VAL A 462 3.95 2.45 -11.46
C VAL A 462 2.48 2.21 -11.12
N ASN A 463 1.68 3.28 -11.03
CA ASN A 463 0.26 3.18 -10.66
C ASN A 463 -0.56 2.46 -11.75
N SER A 464 -1.33 1.45 -11.35
CA SER A 464 -2.16 0.64 -12.25
C SER A 464 -3.22 1.46 -12.98
N SER A 465 -3.78 2.51 -12.37
CA SER A 465 -4.74 3.42 -13.04
C SER A 465 -4.13 4.20 -14.20
N GLN A 466 -2.79 4.26 -14.28
CA GLN A 466 -2.03 4.98 -15.31
C GLN A 466 -1.20 4.04 -16.20
N GLY A 467 -1.54 2.74 -16.24
CA GLY A 467 -0.89 1.76 -17.11
C GLY A 467 0.29 1.00 -16.48
N GLY A 468 0.41 1.02 -15.15
CA GLY A 468 1.34 0.15 -14.43
C GLY A 468 0.92 -1.33 -14.46
N GLY A 469 1.90 -2.22 -14.63
CA GLY A 469 1.72 -3.67 -14.54
C GLY A 469 2.12 -4.22 -13.17
N THR A 470 2.04 -5.54 -13.00
CA THR A 470 2.49 -6.23 -11.78
C THR A 470 3.42 -7.40 -12.09
N LYS A 471 4.23 -7.78 -11.09
CA LYS A 471 5.14 -8.92 -11.11
C LYS A 471 4.95 -9.76 -9.85
N ASP A 472 5.23 -11.06 -9.93
CA ASP A 472 5.43 -11.86 -8.72
C ASP A 472 6.72 -11.42 -8.01
N THR A 473 6.69 -11.43 -6.67
CA THR A 473 7.84 -11.11 -5.82
C THR A 473 8.29 -12.37 -5.09
N TRP A 474 9.45 -12.90 -5.44
CA TRP A 474 10.04 -14.07 -4.83
C TRP A 474 10.96 -13.68 -3.68
N MET A 475 10.48 -13.85 -2.45
CA MET A 475 11.35 -13.86 -1.28
C MET A 475 12.00 -15.24 -1.18
N LEU A 476 13.33 -15.28 -1.19
CA LEU A 476 14.06 -16.55 -1.07
C LEU A 476 14.15 -16.98 0.40
N GLU A 477 14.07 -18.30 0.64
CA GLU A 477 14.38 -18.91 1.92
C GLU A 477 15.91 -19.03 2.11
N ALA A 478 16.33 -19.14 3.38
CA ALA A 478 17.74 -19.21 3.76
C ALA A 478 18.40 -20.57 3.47
#